data_AF-A0A964LQE9-F1
#
_entry.id   AF-A0A964LQE9-F1
#
_cell.length_a   1.000
_cell.length_b   1.000
_cell.length_c   1.000
_cell.angle_alpha   90.00
_cell.angle_beta   90.00
_cell.angle_gamma   90.00
#
_symmetry.space_group_name_H-M   'P 1'
#
loop_
_entity.id
_entity.type
_entity.pdbx_description
1 polymer ?
#
loop_
_entity_poly.entity_id
_entity_poly.type
_entity_poly.pdbx_seq_one_letter_code
_entity_poly.pdbx_strand_id
1 'polypeptide(L)'
;MKIKIVAAIGVFLLFAGALVIGQHLNQHQQLSDHGLIIVHANPQQTESAVASDEDAPVTVSIRQEDFDLCTQEFYVGIYELAKEVFANGADNVTAEYFQERTFAYFRSREYFSAEAAEGWVEHAKDIPGQLLTIIREDPAVLDTCANFSIALVGPP
;
A
#
# COMPACT_ATOMS: atom_id res chain seq x y z
N MET A 1 -18.86 21.81 -36.56
CA MET A 1 -18.06 20.56 -36.51
C MET A 1 -18.64 19.67 -35.42
N LYS A 2 -19.02 18.43 -35.75
CA LYS A 2 -19.52 17.42 -34.82
C LYS A 2 -18.57 16.24 -34.94
N ILE A 3 -17.94 15.82 -33.84
CA ILE A 3 -17.12 14.60 -33.81
C ILE A 3 -17.89 13.59 -32.96
N LYS A 4 -18.32 12.51 -33.61
CA LYS A 4 -18.80 11.28 -32.97
C LYS A 4 -17.63 10.32 -32.96
N ILE A 5 -17.30 9.73 -31.82
CA ILE A 5 -16.42 8.56 -31.75
C ILE A 5 -17.24 7.44 -31.11
N VAL A 6 -17.45 6.40 -31.89
CA VAL A 6 -18.01 5.11 -31.49
C VAL A 6 -16.98 4.07 -31.89
N ALA A 7 -16.53 3.25 -30.93
CA ALA A 7 -15.88 1.95 -31.07
C ALA A 7 -15.97 1.32 -29.66
N ALA A 8 -16.71 0.26 -29.34
CA ALA A 8 -16.85 -1.10 -29.89
C ALA A 8 -15.60 -1.98 -29.74
N ILE A 9 -15.85 -3.26 -29.37
CA ILE A 9 -14.94 -4.41 -29.12
C ILE A 9 -14.67 -4.60 -27.61
N GLY A 10 -14.96 -5.73 -26.95
CA GLY A 10 -15.50 -7.03 -27.36
C GLY A 10 -15.04 -8.13 -26.40
N VAL A 11 -16.01 -8.89 -25.84
CA VAL A 11 -16.02 -10.35 -25.53
C VAL A 11 -14.83 -10.95 -24.76
N PHE A 12 -15.07 -11.63 -23.62
CA PHE A 12 -14.88 -13.10 -23.49
C PHE A 12 -15.11 -13.75 -22.09
N LEU A 13 -15.91 -14.84 -22.13
CA LEU A 13 -15.85 -16.13 -21.42
C LEU A 13 -16.32 -16.34 -19.96
N LEU A 14 -17.39 -17.14 -19.89
CA LEU A 14 -17.80 -18.08 -18.85
C LEU A 14 -16.71 -19.09 -18.47
N PHE A 15 -16.62 -19.44 -17.18
CA PHE A 15 -16.31 -20.81 -16.75
C PHE A 15 -17.16 -21.20 -15.54
N ALA A 16 -17.80 -22.36 -15.67
CA ALA A 16 -18.56 -23.06 -14.64
C ALA A 16 -17.72 -24.24 -14.12
N GLY A 17 -17.89 -24.55 -12.83
CA GLY A 17 -17.76 -25.90 -12.29
C GLY A 17 -16.52 -26.20 -11.43
N ALA A 18 -16.76 -26.56 -10.16
CA ALA A 18 -16.53 -27.93 -9.66
C ALA A 18 -16.92 -28.02 -8.17
N LEU A 19 -17.95 -28.81 -7.90
CA LEU A 19 -18.36 -29.30 -6.59
C LEU A 19 -17.48 -30.50 -6.22
N VAL A 20 -16.80 -30.49 -5.07
CA VAL A 20 -16.14 -31.68 -4.50
C VAL A 20 -16.65 -31.89 -3.07
N ILE A 21 -17.29 -33.05 -2.88
CA ILE A 21 -17.71 -33.59 -1.59
C ILE A 21 -16.60 -34.55 -1.13
N GLY A 22 -16.14 -34.41 0.12
CA GLY A 22 -15.16 -35.29 0.76
C GLY A 22 -15.42 -35.48 2.26
N GLN A 23 -16.10 -36.57 2.58
CA GLN A 23 -16.21 -37.30 3.86
C GLN A 23 -14.80 -37.68 4.41
N HIS A 24 -14.48 -38.07 5.66
CA HIS A 24 -15.09 -38.29 6.97
C HIS A 24 -13.98 -38.99 7.84
N LEU A 25 -14.00 -38.79 9.17
CA LEU A 25 -13.53 -39.70 10.27
C LEU A 25 -12.09 -39.65 10.87
N ASN A 26 -12.11 -39.65 12.21
CA ASN A 26 -11.23 -40.35 13.18
C ASN A 26 -9.83 -39.79 13.49
N GLN A 27 -9.27 -39.85 14.70
CA GLN A 27 -9.68 -40.03 16.11
C GLN A 27 -8.34 -40.08 16.91
N HIS A 28 -8.40 -39.92 18.25
CA HIS A 28 -7.34 -40.15 19.26
C HIS A 28 -6.21 -39.11 19.33
N GLN A 29 -6.02 -38.28 20.37
CA GLN A 29 -6.09 -38.41 21.84
C GLN A 29 -4.89 -39.14 22.49
N GLN A 30 -4.11 -38.39 23.28
CA GLN A 30 -3.21 -38.73 24.42
C GLN A 30 -1.81 -38.11 24.27
N LEU A 31 -1.07 -37.68 25.29
CA LEU A 31 -1.31 -37.22 26.68
C LEU A 31 0.11 -36.91 27.22
N SER A 32 0.29 -35.80 27.96
CA SER A 32 1.38 -35.56 28.96
C SER A 32 2.86 -35.55 28.47
N ASP A 33 3.82 -34.78 28.98
CA ASP A 33 3.96 -34.08 30.26
C ASP A 33 5.09 -33.01 30.19
N HIS A 34 4.94 -31.98 31.03
CA HIS A 34 5.94 -31.11 31.69
C HIS A 34 7.11 -30.44 30.93
N GLY A 35 7.11 -29.11 30.91
CA GLY A 35 8.28 -28.28 30.59
C GLY A 35 8.07 -26.76 30.68
N LEU A 36 7.84 -26.25 31.90
CA LEU A 36 8.12 -24.90 32.44
C LEU A 36 8.66 -23.79 31.49
N ILE A 37 7.96 -22.64 31.37
CA ILE A 37 8.38 -21.25 31.74
C ILE A 37 7.11 -20.38 31.98
N ILE A 38 7.27 -19.43 32.90
CA ILE A 38 6.29 -18.68 33.70
C ILE A 38 6.07 -17.25 33.14
N VAL A 39 4.79 -16.79 33.06
CA VAL A 39 4.24 -15.44 33.41
C VAL A 39 4.46 -14.27 32.39
N HIS A 40 3.54 -13.37 31.99
CA HIS A 40 2.27 -12.80 32.51
C HIS A 40 1.23 -12.57 31.38
N ALA A 41 -0.04 -12.48 31.78
CA ALA A 41 -1.27 -12.52 30.98
C ALA A 41 -1.63 -11.29 30.13
N ASN A 42 -2.30 -11.54 28.99
CA ASN A 42 -3.33 -10.66 28.42
C ASN A 42 -4.69 -11.34 28.68
N PRO A 43 -5.68 -10.69 29.35
CA PRO A 43 -6.95 -11.32 29.64
C PRO A 43 -7.90 -11.25 28.44
N GLN A 44 -8.66 -12.33 28.27
CA GLN A 44 -9.98 -12.40 27.63
C GLN A 44 -10.09 -11.96 26.16
N GLN A 45 -10.26 -12.94 25.27
CA GLN A 45 -11.61 -13.24 24.78
C GLN A 45 -11.61 -14.62 24.13
N THR A 46 -12.20 -15.59 24.83
CA THR A 46 -12.89 -16.70 24.21
C THR A 46 -14.32 -16.23 23.99
N GLU A 47 -14.71 -15.98 22.75
CA GLU A 47 -16.09 -16.19 22.33
C GLU A 47 -16.09 -16.59 20.86
N SER A 48 -16.49 -17.83 20.60
CA SER A 48 -16.89 -18.28 19.27
C SER A 48 -18.12 -17.50 18.83
N ALA A 49 -18.00 -16.79 17.71
CA ALA A 49 -19.12 -16.58 16.82
C ALA A 49 -18.66 -16.92 15.40
N VAL A 50 -19.28 -17.95 14.83
CA VAL A 50 -19.16 -18.30 13.42
C VAL A 50 -19.75 -17.15 12.61
N ALA A 51 -18.91 -16.46 11.87
CA ALA A 51 -19.31 -15.56 10.79
C ALA A 51 -18.38 -15.83 9.60
N SER A 52 -18.96 -16.04 8.43
CA SER A 52 -18.25 -16.28 7.18
C SER A 52 -17.22 -15.16 6.93
N ASP A 53 -15.93 -15.49 6.95
CA ASP A 53 -14.82 -14.58 6.61
C ASP A 53 -14.70 -14.49 5.09
N GLU A 54 -15.61 -13.74 4.46
CA GLU A 54 -15.41 -13.19 3.12
C GLU A 54 -15.54 -11.66 3.18
N ASP A 55 -14.73 -11.03 4.01
CA ASP A 55 -14.35 -9.59 3.89
C ASP A 55 -13.27 -9.21 4.93
N ALA A 56 -12.28 -10.07 5.14
CA ALA A 56 -11.11 -9.64 5.91
C ALA A 56 -10.39 -8.55 5.10
N PRO A 57 -10.16 -7.34 5.64
CA PRO A 57 -9.40 -6.32 4.93
C PRO A 57 -8.03 -6.90 4.61
N VAL A 58 -7.77 -7.10 3.31
CA VAL A 58 -6.46 -7.55 2.87
C VAL A 58 -5.52 -6.36 3.05
N THR A 59 -4.79 -6.36 4.16
CA THR A 59 -3.66 -5.45 4.35
C THR A 59 -2.54 -5.94 3.44
N VAL A 60 -2.58 -5.56 2.15
CA VAL A 60 -1.44 -5.79 1.25
C VAL A 60 -0.30 -4.95 1.77
N SER A 61 0.65 -5.58 2.44
CA SER A 61 1.90 -4.91 2.78
C SER A 61 2.67 -4.72 1.48
N ILE A 62 2.92 -3.46 1.11
CA ILE A 62 3.80 -3.10 -0.02
C ILE A 62 5.20 -3.75 0.11
N ARG A 63 5.55 -4.25 1.30
CA ARG A 63 6.80 -4.96 1.60
C ARG A 63 6.75 -6.48 1.41
N GLN A 64 5.58 -7.12 1.38
CA GLN A 64 5.47 -8.59 1.33
C GLN A 64 5.66 -9.14 -0.08
N GLU A 65 5.41 -8.32 -1.08
CA GLU A 65 5.88 -8.53 -2.44
C GLU A 65 7.03 -7.54 -2.61
N ASP A 66 8.22 -7.97 -3.03
CA ASP A 66 9.35 -7.09 -3.36
C ASP A 66 8.95 -6.19 -4.54
N PHE A 67 8.05 -5.25 -4.28
CA PHE A 67 7.44 -4.42 -5.29
C PHE A 67 8.48 -3.38 -5.68
N ASP A 68 9.00 -3.48 -6.89
CA ASP A 68 9.85 -2.44 -7.45
C ASP A 68 9.02 -1.18 -7.73
N LEU A 69 8.91 -0.31 -6.72
CA LEU A 69 8.15 0.95 -6.78
C LEU A 69 8.59 1.80 -7.98
N CYS A 70 9.85 1.69 -8.38
CA CYS A 70 10.41 2.45 -9.50
C CYS A 70 9.96 1.95 -10.88
N THR A 71 9.18 0.88 -10.95
CA THR A 71 8.49 0.44 -12.19
C THR A 71 7.04 0.94 -12.26
N GLN A 72 6.47 1.41 -11.16
CA GLN A 72 5.11 1.94 -11.14
C GLN A 72 5.09 3.41 -11.51
N GLU A 73 4.29 3.76 -12.51
CA GLU A 73 4.16 5.14 -12.97
C GLU A 73 3.76 6.12 -11.84
N PHE A 74 2.96 5.67 -10.88
CA PHE A 74 2.57 6.47 -9.72
C PHE A 74 3.78 6.88 -8.87
N TYR A 75 4.60 5.91 -8.44
CA TYR A 75 5.71 6.17 -7.54
C TYR A 75 6.87 6.86 -8.26
N VAL A 76 7.08 6.54 -9.54
CA VAL A 76 8.00 7.30 -10.40
C VAL A 76 7.59 8.78 -10.48
N GLY A 77 6.30 9.08 -10.60
CA GLY A 77 5.83 10.47 -10.61
C GLY A 77 6.04 11.21 -9.29
N ILE A 78 5.93 10.53 -8.14
CA ILE A 78 6.27 11.14 -6.84
C ILE A 78 7.79 11.44 -6.76
N TYR A 79 8.64 10.52 -7.24
CA TYR A 79 10.08 10.73 -7.30
C TYR A 79 10.48 11.92 -8.17
N GLU A 80 9.91 12.01 -9.38
CA GLU A 80 10.18 13.15 -10.27
C GLU A 80 9.64 14.47 -9.72
N LEU A 81 8.47 14.45 -9.06
CA LEU A 81 7.96 15.62 -8.35
C LEU A 81 8.91 16.06 -7.24
N ALA A 82 9.46 15.12 -6.46
CA ALA A 82 10.43 15.45 -5.43
C ALA A 82 11.68 16.10 -6.06
N LYS A 83 12.25 15.51 -7.11
CA LYS A 83 13.39 16.14 -7.82
C LYS A 83 13.08 17.54 -8.32
N GLU A 84 11.89 17.77 -8.86
CA GLU A 84 11.44 19.10 -9.30
C GLU A 84 11.40 20.09 -8.13
N VAL A 85 10.69 19.74 -7.05
CA VAL A 85 10.50 20.59 -5.87
C VAL A 85 11.83 20.92 -5.20
N PHE A 86 12.73 19.93 -5.12
CA PHE A 86 14.01 20.02 -4.44
C PHE A 86 15.18 20.45 -5.36
N ALA A 87 14.91 20.82 -6.62
CA ALA A 87 15.94 21.16 -7.61
C ALA A 87 16.89 22.29 -7.17
N ASN A 88 16.42 23.18 -6.27
CA ASN A 88 17.21 24.28 -5.72
C ASN A 88 17.68 24.03 -4.27
N GLY A 89 17.69 22.77 -3.83
CA GLY A 89 18.12 22.36 -2.49
C GLY A 89 17.00 22.34 -1.44
N ALA A 90 17.13 21.43 -0.48
CA ALA A 90 16.09 21.10 0.51
C ALA A 90 15.84 22.16 1.58
N ASP A 91 16.81 23.05 1.82
CA ASP A 91 16.66 24.18 2.73
C ASP A 91 15.68 25.24 2.21
N ASN A 92 15.42 25.25 0.90
CA ASN A 92 14.51 26.20 0.25
C ASN A 92 13.06 25.70 0.14
N VAL A 93 12.78 24.48 0.60
CA VAL A 93 11.47 23.84 0.51
C VAL A 93 10.80 23.84 1.87
N THR A 94 9.56 24.33 1.97
CA THR A 94 8.77 24.22 3.21
C THR A 94 7.94 22.94 3.23
N ALA A 95 7.54 22.51 4.43
CA ALA A 95 6.68 21.33 4.60
C ALA A 95 5.33 21.54 3.90
N GLU A 96 4.74 22.71 4.08
CA GLU A 96 3.45 23.08 3.49
C GLU A 96 3.51 23.04 1.97
N TYR A 97 4.59 23.58 1.37
CA TYR A 97 4.74 23.60 -0.09
C TYR A 97 4.88 22.18 -0.64
N PHE A 98 5.75 21.36 -0.07
CA PHE A 98 5.96 20.00 -0.58
C PHE A 98 4.72 19.12 -0.39
N GLN A 99 4.02 19.29 0.74
CA GLN A 99 2.74 18.62 1.00
C GLN A 99 1.67 19.02 -0.02
N GLU A 100 1.50 20.32 -0.27
CA GLU A 100 0.54 20.82 -1.27
C GLU A 100 0.81 20.22 -2.66
N ARG A 101 2.08 20.23 -3.09
CA ARG A 101 2.48 19.67 -4.38
C ARG A 101 2.21 18.17 -4.47
N THR A 102 2.52 17.43 -3.40
CA THR A 102 2.29 15.98 -3.35
C THR A 102 0.79 15.65 -3.38
N PHE A 103 -0.03 16.37 -2.63
CA PHE A 103 -1.48 16.13 -2.64
C PHE A 103 -2.14 16.55 -3.95
N ALA A 104 -1.65 17.63 -4.58
CA ALA A 104 -2.06 17.99 -5.94
C ALA A 104 -1.72 16.87 -6.94
N TYR A 105 -0.55 16.24 -6.80
CA TYR A 105 -0.17 15.10 -7.61
C TYR A 105 -1.15 13.93 -7.43
N PHE A 106 -1.48 13.54 -6.19
CA PHE A 106 -2.47 12.47 -5.92
C PHE A 106 -3.82 12.74 -6.58
N ARG A 107 -4.35 13.97 -6.45
CA ARG A 107 -5.63 14.36 -7.05
C ARG A 107 -5.62 14.43 -8.57
N SER A 108 -4.45 14.58 -9.18
CA SER A 108 -4.31 14.70 -10.64
C SER A 108 -4.34 13.35 -11.38
N ARG A 109 -4.26 12.22 -10.66
CA ARG A 109 -4.11 10.90 -11.30
C ARG A 109 -5.45 10.39 -11.84
N GLU A 110 -5.46 10.07 -13.13
CA GLU A 110 -6.66 9.68 -13.87
C GLU A 110 -7.30 8.37 -13.39
N TYR A 111 -6.53 7.49 -12.75
CA TYR A 111 -7.01 6.20 -12.24
C TYR A 111 -7.64 6.28 -10.85
N PHE A 112 -7.64 7.45 -10.20
CA PHE A 112 -8.40 7.66 -8.97
C PHE A 112 -9.72 8.37 -9.29
N SER A 113 -10.81 7.89 -8.69
CA SER A 113 -12.00 8.72 -8.53
C SER A 113 -11.67 9.90 -7.60
N ALA A 114 -12.46 10.98 -7.65
CA ALA A 114 -12.26 12.12 -6.75
C ALA A 114 -12.29 11.69 -5.27
N GLU A 115 -13.20 10.78 -4.90
CA GLU A 115 -13.29 10.23 -3.54
C GLU A 115 -12.06 9.38 -3.18
N ALA A 116 -11.61 8.52 -4.09
CA ALA A 116 -10.41 7.71 -3.86
C ALA A 116 -9.16 8.59 -3.72
N ALA A 117 -9.06 9.69 -4.47
CA ALA A 117 -7.97 10.63 -4.36
C ALA A 117 -7.91 11.30 -2.98
N GLU A 118 -9.04 11.72 -2.42
CA GLU A 118 -9.06 12.26 -1.04
C GLU A 118 -8.75 11.19 0.00
N GLY A 119 -9.20 9.95 -0.20
CA GLY A 119 -8.80 8.82 0.64
C GLY A 119 -7.28 8.60 0.64
N TRP A 120 -6.64 8.73 -0.52
CA TRP A 120 -5.17 8.68 -0.64
C TRP A 120 -4.47 9.85 0.04
N VAL A 121 -4.99 11.07 -0.11
CA VAL A 121 -4.45 12.25 0.60
C VAL A 121 -4.49 12.03 2.10
N GLU A 122 -5.61 11.55 2.65
CA GLU A 122 -5.74 11.28 4.08
C GLU A 122 -4.81 10.14 4.53
N HIS A 123 -4.71 9.06 3.74
CA HIS A 123 -3.84 7.92 4.04
C HIS A 123 -2.35 8.31 4.07
N ALA A 124 -1.91 9.17 3.15
CA ALA A 124 -0.52 9.53 2.95
C ALA A 124 -0.13 10.89 3.55
N LYS A 125 -0.97 11.49 4.41
CA LYS A 125 -0.82 12.91 4.79
C LYS A 125 0.48 13.26 5.50
N ASP A 126 1.06 12.33 6.25
CA ASP A 126 2.29 12.55 7.01
C ASP A 126 3.56 12.27 6.18
N ILE A 127 3.42 11.59 5.04
CA ILE A 127 4.56 11.17 4.20
C ILE A 127 5.37 12.36 3.67
N PRO A 128 4.78 13.45 3.13
CA PRO A 128 5.56 14.58 2.62
C PRO A 128 6.43 15.23 3.69
N GLY A 129 5.94 15.37 4.92
CA GLY A 129 6.70 15.95 6.03
C GLY A 129 7.86 15.06 6.47
N GLN A 130 7.66 13.74 6.49
CA GLN A 130 8.72 12.77 6.79
C GLN A 130 9.79 12.76 5.69
N LEU A 131 9.38 12.70 4.43
CA LEU A 131 10.29 12.77 3.29
C LEU A 131 11.09 14.07 3.25
N LEU A 132 10.47 15.21 3.54
CA LEU A 132 11.20 16.49 3.63
C LEU A 132 12.32 16.42 4.68
N THR A 133 12.03 15.85 5.84
CA THR A 133 13.05 15.66 6.90
C THR A 133 14.19 14.79 6.39
N ILE A 134 13.87 13.63 5.80
CA ILE A 134 14.87 12.70 5.25
C ILE A 134 15.73 13.36 4.18
N ILE A 135 15.12 14.06 3.22
CA ILE A 135 15.84 14.71 2.11
C ILE A 135 16.73 15.86 2.60
N ARG A 136 16.36 16.55 3.68
CA ARG A 136 17.22 17.56 4.30
C ARG A 136 18.42 16.94 5.01
N GLU A 137 18.22 15.82 5.68
CA GLU A 137 19.30 15.09 6.36
C GLU A 137 20.23 14.40 5.36
N ASP A 138 19.68 13.84 4.29
CA ASP A 138 20.41 13.15 3.23
C ASP A 138 19.83 13.45 1.84
N PRO A 139 20.34 14.50 1.15
CA PRO A 139 19.91 14.84 -0.20
C PRO A 139 20.21 13.75 -1.24
N ALA A 140 21.16 12.83 -0.97
CA ALA A 140 21.52 11.76 -1.90
C ALA A 140 20.40 10.71 -2.07
N VAL A 141 19.37 10.76 -1.22
CA VAL A 141 18.11 10.02 -1.41
C VAL A 141 17.48 10.32 -2.78
N LEU A 142 17.69 11.51 -3.34
CA LEU A 142 17.14 11.89 -4.65
C LEU A 142 18.02 11.48 -5.84
N ASP A 143 19.24 10.97 -5.62
CA ASP A 143 20.17 10.59 -6.71
C ASP A 143 19.62 9.47 -7.59
N THR A 144 18.85 8.55 -7.00
CA THR A 144 18.22 7.45 -7.73
C THR A 144 16.82 7.17 -7.20
N CYS A 145 15.95 6.65 -8.07
CA CYS A 145 14.62 6.21 -7.62
C CYS A 145 14.73 5.08 -6.57
N ALA A 146 15.74 4.21 -6.67
CA ALA A 146 15.95 3.15 -5.70
C ALA A 146 16.19 3.71 -4.28
N ASN A 147 17.08 4.70 -4.12
CA ASN A 147 17.30 5.37 -2.84
C ASN A 147 16.02 6.04 -2.34
N PHE A 148 15.30 6.74 -3.23
CA PHE A 148 14.04 7.38 -2.89
C PHE A 148 12.97 6.38 -2.41
N SER A 149 12.85 5.22 -3.08
CA SER A 149 11.91 4.18 -2.70
C SER A 149 12.22 3.65 -1.29
N ILE A 150 13.49 3.45 -0.95
CA ILE A 150 13.93 3.04 0.39
C ILE A 150 13.58 4.12 1.43
N ALA A 151 13.74 5.40 1.11
CA ALA A 151 13.34 6.47 2.01
C ALA A 151 11.81 6.55 2.19
N LEU A 152 11.04 6.22 1.15
CA LEU A 152 9.58 6.29 1.16
C LEU A 152 8.93 5.14 1.95
N VAL A 153 9.43 3.91 1.81
CA VAL A 153 8.81 2.71 2.42
C VAL A 153 9.69 1.95 3.40
N GLY A 154 10.94 2.36 3.58
CA GLY A 154 11.96 1.68 4.37
C GLY A 154 12.77 0.66 3.55
N PRO A 155 13.85 0.09 4.13
CA PRO A 155 14.59 -0.99 3.49
C PRO A 155 13.70 -2.26 3.36
N PRO A 156 13.94 -3.10 2.34
CA PRO A 156 13.25 -4.39 2.20
C PRO A 156 13.42 -5.25 3.47
#